data_AF-A0A5M3XS71-F1
#
_entry.id   AF-A0A5M3XS71-F1
#
_cell.length_a   1.000
_cell.length_b   1.000
_cell.length_c   1.000
_cell.angle_alpha   90.00
_cell.angle_beta   90.00
_cell.angle_gamma   90.00
#
_symmetry.space_group_name_H-M   'P 1'
#
loop_
_entity.id
_entity.type
_entity.pdbx_description
1 polymer ?
#
loop_
_entity_poly.entity_id
_entity_poly.type
_entity_poly.pdbx_seq_one_letter_code
_entity_poly.pdbx_strand_id
1 'polypeptide(L)'
;MEQARQLVGEMLVCCFVVVLLTGGFLAFFYTPGNQMVFYDGAYEPLRTMPMSAAYNSILEISFEVRGGLLMRQLHQSSTYLLVFGTVVWALLGRFRYALAMLCLGVLGGLSGYGAADDLLSGTALGRLPTPWWYGLHLLVAVAVGAVLVISSQREAARQPRTFRLVALSLGLTVLAIFWL
;
A
#
# COMPACT_ATOMS: atom_id res chain seq x y z
N MET A 1 19.18 11.84 -17.94
CA MET A 1 18.22 11.94 -16.81
C MET A 1 16.86 11.31 -17.13
N GLU A 2 16.35 11.37 -18.36
CA GLU A 2 15.05 10.76 -18.67
C GLU A 2 14.93 9.26 -18.44
N GLN A 3 15.95 8.45 -18.77
CA GLN A 3 15.88 6.99 -18.56
C GLN A 3 15.70 6.61 -17.09
N ALA A 4 16.40 7.29 -16.17
CA ALA A 4 16.25 7.07 -14.73
C ALA A 4 14.84 7.46 -14.24
N ARG A 5 14.31 8.59 -14.73
CA ARG A 5 12.95 9.03 -14.43
C ARG A 5 11.88 8.05 -14.94
N GLN A 6 12.06 7.51 -16.15
CA GLN A 6 11.17 6.51 -16.73
C GLN A 6 11.24 5.21 -15.94
N LEU A 7 12.45 4.75 -15.59
CA LEU A 7 12.66 3.55 -14.78
C LEU A 7 11.93 3.62 -13.43
N VAL A 8 12.07 4.73 -12.69
CA VAL A 8 11.36 4.93 -11.42
C VAL A 8 9.85 4.98 -11.65
N GLY A 9 9.38 5.60 -12.73
CA GLY A 9 7.96 5.62 -13.07
C GLY A 9 7.37 4.22 -13.31
N GLU A 10 8.08 3.36 -14.05
CA GLU A 10 7.65 1.96 -14.25
C GLU A 10 7.72 1.16 -12.95
N MET A 11 8.75 1.38 -12.12
CA MET A 11 8.86 0.77 -10.79
C MET A 11 7.65 1.12 -9.90
N LEU A 12 7.20 2.38 -9.91
CA LEU A 12 5.99 2.79 -9.17
C LEU A 12 4.73 2.09 -9.66
N VAL A 13 4.58 1.90 -10.97
CA VAL A 13 3.45 1.13 -11.53
C VAL A 13 3.53 -0.33 -11.07
N CYS A 14 4.71 -0.95 -11.10
CA CYS A 14 4.91 -2.32 -10.60
C CYS A 14 4.56 -2.44 -9.11
N CYS A 15 5.09 -1.55 -8.26
CA CYS A 15 4.75 -1.53 -6.83
C CYS A 15 3.24 -1.37 -6.62
N PHE A 16 2.59 -0.47 -7.34
CA PHE A 16 1.16 -0.24 -7.21
C PHE A 16 0.33 -1.48 -7.62
N VAL A 17 0.74 -2.22 -8.66
CA VAL A 17 0.10 -3.50 -9.01
C VAL A 17 0.23 -4.51 -7.87
N VAL A 18 1.42 -4.63 -7.26
CA VAL A 18 1.61 -5.53 -6.11
C VAL A 18 0.74 -5.09 -4.94
N VAL A 19 0.67 -3.79 -4.63
CA VAL A 19 -0.20 -3.23 -3.58
C VAL A 19 -1.67 -3.56 -3.85
N LEU A 20 -2.15 -3.42 -5.09
CA LEU A 20 -3.54 -3.75 -5.42
C LEU A 20 -3.86 -5.24 -5.26
N LEU A 21 -2.99 -6.12 -5.75
CA LEU A 21 -3.20 -7.56 -5.68
C LEU A 21 -3.15 -8.07 -4.24
N THR A 22 -2.13 -7.65 -3.49
CA THR A 22 -1.99 -8.00 -2.08
C THR A 22 -3.09 -7.36 -1.24
N GLY A 23 -3.42 -6.10 -1.46
CA GLY A 23 -4.50 -5.40 -0.74
C GLY A 23 -5.86 -6.05 -0.98
N GLY A 24 -6.15 -6.44 -2.21
CA GLY A 24 -7.34 -7.23 -2.55
C GLY A 24 -7.38 -8.57 -1.81
N PHE A 25 -6.24 -9.28 -1.73
CA PHE A 25 -6.14 -10.51 -0.93
C PHE A 25 -6.42 -10.26 0.55
N LEU A 26 -5.75 -9.28 1.17
CA LEU A 26 -5.95 -8.94 2.58
C LEU A 26 -7.41 -8.54 2.86
N ALA A 27 -8.03 -7.80 1.95
CA ALA A 27 -9.42 -7.35 2.07
C ALA A 27 -10.43 -8.50 2.19
N PHE A 28 -10.17 -9.67 1.59
CA PHE A 28 -11.07 -10.83 1.71
C PHE A 28 -11.11 -11.43 3.11
N PHE A 29 -10.05 -11.27 3.90
CA PHE A 29 -9.92 -11.86 5.24
C PHE A 29 -10.00 -10.81 6.36
N TYR A 30 -9.96 -9.53 6.01
CA TYR A 30 -9.99 -8.44 6.98
C TYR A 30 -11.44 -8.17 7.44
N THR A 31 -11.65 -8.19 8.75
CA THR A 31 -12.96 -7.86 9.35
C THR A 31 -12.87 -6.47 9.98
N PRO A 32 -13.45 -5.45 9.33
CA PRO A 32 -13.28 -4.09 9.79
C PRO A 32 -14.27 -3.79 10.93
N GLY A 33 -13.81 -3.25 12.06
CA GLY A 33 -14.70 -2.85 13.16
C GLY A 33 -14.01 -2.69 14.52
N ASN A 34 -14.58 -1.81 15.34
CA ASN A 34 -14.05 -1.43 16.66
C ASN A 34 -14.73 -2.18 17.82
N GLN A 35 -15.53 -3.21 17.51
CA GLN A 35 -16.16 -4.05 18.52
C GLN A 35 -15.08 -4.83 19.28
N MET A 36 -15.15 -4.79 20.61
CA MET A 36 -14.18 -5.47 21.46
C MET A 36 -14.47 -6.98 21.47
N VAL A 37 -13.44 -7.76 21.20
CA VAL A 37 -13.43 -9.23 21.22
C VAL A 37 -12.25 -9.71 22.06
N PHE A 38 -12.36 -10.93 22.60
CA PHE A 38 -11.23 -11.59 23.25
C PHE A 38 -10.51 -12.46 22.23
N TYR A 39 -9.19 -12.33 22.16
CA TYR A 39 -8.38 -13.13 21.23
C TYR A 39 -8.30 -14.60 21.68
N ASP A 40 -8.59 -15.51 20.76
CA ASP A 40 -8.50 -16.96 20.99
C ASP A 40 -7.74 -17.69 19.86
N GLY A 41 -6.92 -16.95 19.10
CA GLY A 41 -6.21 -17.49 17.94
C GLY A 41 -4.90 -18.21 18.27
N ALA A 42 -4.12 -18.46 17.21
CA ALA A 42 -2.88 -19.21 17.25
C ALA A 42 -1.71 -18.52 18.01
N TYR A 43 -1.73 -17.20 18.16
CA TYR A 43 -0.65 -16.45 18.83
C TYR A 43 -0.84 -16.40 20.35
N GLU A 44 -0.36 -17.44 21.03
CA GLU A 44 -0.55 -17.64 22.48
C GLU A 44 -0.29 -16.41 23.37
N PRO A 45 0.74 -15.55 23.14
CA PRO A 45 1.00 -14.42 24.02
C PRO A 45 -0.14 -13.40 24.13
N LEU A 46 -1.07 -13.37 23.18
CA LEU A 46 -2.23 -12.47 23.19
C LEU A 46 -3.53 -13.18 23.56
N ARG A 47 -3.51 -14.48 23.88
CA ARG A 47 -4.73 -15.22 24.23
C ARG A 47 -5.43 -14.57 25.42
N THR A 48 -6.76 -14.48 25.35
CA THR A 48 -7.66 -13.81 26.29
C THR A 48 -7.47 -12.31 26.46
N MET A 49 -6.61 -11.66 25.66
CA MET A 49 -6.50 -10.20 25.65
C MET A 49 -7.68 -9.58 24.90
N PRO A 50 -8.32 -8.54 25.46
CA PRO A 50 -9.35 -7.79 24.76
C PRO A 50 -8.72 -6.90 23.66
N MET A 51 -9.27 -6.95 22.46
CA MET A 51 -8.83 -6.17 21.30
C MET A 51 -9.99 -5.87 20.36
N SER A 52 -9.82 -4.99 19.37
CA SER A 52 -10.84 -4.78 18.35
C SER A 52 -10.94 -5.96 17.38
N ALA A 53 -12.11 -6.16 16.78
CA ALA A 53 -12.30 -7.15 15.73
C ALA A 53 -11.37 -6.91 14.52
N ALA A 54 -11.07 -5.64 14.22
CA ALA A 54 -10.07 -5.27 13.21
C ALA A 54 -8.69 -5.85 13.54
N TYR A 55 -8.19 -5.62 14.76
CA TYR A 55 -6.90 -6.14 15.19
C TYR A 55 -6.89 -7.68 15.27
N ASN A 56 -7.97 -8.29 15.75
CA ASN A 56 -8.12 -9.75 15.77
C ASN A 56 -8.00 -10.36 14.37
N SER A 57 -8.69 -9.79 13.36
CA SER A 57 -8.61 -10.29 11.98
C SER A 57 -7.21 -10.12 11.37
N ILE A 58 -6.45 -9.10 11.78
CA ILE A 58 -5.06 -8.94 11.34
C ILE A 58 -4.17 -10.06 11.90
N LEU A 59 -4.38 -10.46 13.15
CA LEU A 59 -3.66 -11.60 13.74
C LEU A 59 -4.04 -12.90 13.04
N GLU A 60 -5.33 -13.12 12.75
CA GLU A 60 -5.81 -14.27 11.97
C GLU A 60 -5.16 -14.34 10.58
N ILE A 61 -5.14 -13.23 9.83
CA ILE A 61 -4.43 -13.14 8.55
C ILE A 61 -2.95 -13.49 8.70
N SER A 62 -2.33 -13.07 9.80
CA SER A 62 -0.88 -13.25 10.00
C SER A 62 -0.51 -14.68 10.35
N PHE A 63 -1.30 -15.34 11.20
CA PHE A 63 -0.91 -16.61 11.80
C PHE A 63 -1.68 -17.81 11.29
N GLU A 64 -2.86 -17.61 10.71
CA GLU A 64 -3.80 -18.70 10.40
C GLU A 64 -4.10 -18.80 8.91
N VAL A 65 -4.11 -17.68 8.17
CA VAL A 65 -4.26 -17.69 6.71
C VAL A 65 -2.95 -18.09 6.04
N ARG A 66 -2.99 -19.15 5.22
CA ARG A 66 -1.81 -19.64 4.49
C ARG A 66 -1.25 -18.55 3.56
N GLY A 67 -0.01 -18.13 3.84
CA GLY A 67 0.65 -17.05 3.10
C GLY A 67 0.19 -15.64 3.49
N GLY A 68 -0.69 -15.49 4.48
CA GLY A 68 -1.22 -14.18 4.86
C GLY A 68 -0.15 -13.25 5.44
N LEU A 69 0.78 -13.74 6.28
CA LEU A 69 1.93 -12.94 6.73
C LEU A 69 2.78 -12.42 5.57
N LEU A 70 3.07 -13.29 4.60
CA LEU A 70 3.83 -12.91 3.41
C LEU A 70 3.07 -11.83 2.61
N MET A 71 1.76 -11.99 2.40
CA MET A 71 0.96 -11.00 1.69
C MET A 71 0.95 -9.66 2.43
N ARG A 72 0.88 -9.65 3.77
CA ARG A 72 1.00 -8.43 4.59
C ARG A 72 2.36 -7.75 4.40
N GLN A 73 3.45 -8.51 4.47
CA GLN A 73 4.80 -8.00 4.26
C GLN A 73 4.96 -7.43 2.85
N LEU A 74 4.56 -8.18 1.82
CA LEU A 74 4.60 -7.70 0.43
C LEU A 74 3.79 -6.42 0.24
N HIS A 75 2.59 -6.33 0.83
CA HIS A 75 1.76 -5.14 0.76
C HIS A 75 2.45 -3.93 1.41
N GLN A 76 3.01 -4.13 2.61
CA GLN A 76 3.67 -3.08 3.38
C GLN A 76 4.96 -2.61 2.69
N SER A 77 5.87 -3.52 2.34
CA SER A 77 7.15 -3.17 1.68
C SER A 77 6.92 -2.52 0.31
N SER A 78 5.92 -2.98 -0.45
CA SER A 78 5.54 -2.35 -1.73
C SER A 78 4.95 -0.94 -1.52
N THR A 79 4.17 -0.74 -0.46
CA THR A 79 3.63 0.59 -0.11
C THR A 79 4.76 1.56 0.26
N TYR A 80 5.76 1.10 1.01
CA TYR A 80 6.94 1.92 1.33
C TYR A 80 7.69 2.32 0.07
N LEU A 81 7.97 1.37 -0.82
CA LEU A 81 8.63 1.66 -2.10
C LEU A 81 7.81 2.60 -2.98
N LEU A 82 6.49 2.48 -2.97
CA LEU A 82 5.59 3.38 -3.70
C LEU A 82 5.72 4.81 -3.17
N VAL A 83 5.72 5.01 -1.85
CA VAL A 83 5.83 6.34 -1.23
C VAL A 83 7.24 6.93 -1.42
N PHE A 84 8.30 6.20 -1.07
CA PHE A 84 9.68 6.65 -1.24
C PHE A 84 10.04 6.88 -2.71
N GLY A 85 9.63 5.96 -3.59
CA GLY A 85 9.84 6.08 -5.03
C GLY A 85 9.11 7.29 -5.61
N THR A 86 7.94 7.65 -5.08
CA THR A 86 7.20 8.86 -5.49
C THR A 86 7.98 10.14 -5.17
N VAL A 87 8.65 10.19 -4.01
CA VAL A 87 9.55 11.31 -3.66
C VAL A 87 10.68 11.42 -4.69
N VAL A 88 11.36 10.32 -4.98
CA VAL A 88 12.46 10.29 -5.97
C VAL A 88 11.94 10.69 -7.36
N TRP A 89 10.80 10.14 -7.78
CA TRP A 89 10.16 10.43 -9.06
C TRP A 89 9.77 11.90 -9.22
N ALA A 90 9.26 12.52 -8.15
CA ALA A 90 8.98 13.96 -8.09
C ALA A 90 10.25 14.79 -8.30
N LEU A 91 11.31 14.48 -7.55
CA LEU A 91 12.61 15.17 -7.61
C LEU A 91 13.30 15.02 -8.98
N LEU A 92 13.11 13.89 -9.65
CA LEU A 92 13.64 13.65 -11.01
C LEU A 92 12.94 14.48 -12.11
N GLY A 93 12.01 15.38 -11.77
CA GLY A 93 11.42 16.34 -12.71
C GLY A 93 9.91 16.21 -12.90
N ARG A 94 9.20 15.56 -11.98
CA ARG A 94 7.72 15.42 -12.01
C ARG A 94 7.02 16.32 -10.98
N PHE A 95 7.59 17.50 -10.72
CA PHE A 95 7.09 18.47 -9.73
C PHE A 95 5.58 18.77 -9.84
N ARG A 96 5.02 18.82 -11.05
CA ARG A 96 3.56 19.04 -11.24
C ARG A 96 2.65 17.97 -10.63
N TYR A 97 3.15 16.75 -10.46
CA TYR A 97 2.43 15.66 -9.81
C TYR A 97 2.89 15.43 -8.37
N ALA A 98 4.01 16.03 -7.98
CA ALA A 98 4.67 15.78 -6.71
C ALA A 98 3.73 16.04 -5.54
N LEU A 99 3.13 17.23 -5.47
CA LEU A 99 2.23 17.58 -4.37
C LEU A 99 1.04 16.62 -4.28
N ALA A 100 0.35 16.38 -5.40
CA ALA A 100 -0.82 15.50 -5.44
C ALA A 100 -0.45 14.06 -5.02
N MET A 101 0.62 13.49 -5.57
CA MET A 101 1.04 12.13 -5.26
C MET A 101 1.60 11.97 -3.86
N LEU A 102 2.29 13.00 -3.32
CA LEU A 102 2.74 13.01 -1.94
C LEU A 102 1.56 13.08 -0.97
N CYS A 103 0.57 13.95 -1.23
CA CYS A 103 -0.65 13.99 -0.44
C CYS A 103 -1.41 12.66 -0.50
N LEU A 104 -1.57 12.08 -1.70
CA LEU A 104 -2.21 10.77 -1.87
C LEU A 104 -1.43 9.65 -1.18
N GLY A 105 -0.09 9.67 -1.24
CA GLY A 105 0.76 8.69 -0.56
C GLY A 105 0.64 8.77 0.96
N VAL A 106 0.63 9.99 1.52
CA VAL A 106 0.41 10.21 2.97
C VAL A 106 -1.00 9.77 3.37
N LEU A 107 -2.03 10.17 2.62
CA LEU A 107 -3.41 9.77 2.90
C LEU A 107 -3.59 8.25 2.78
N GLY A 108 -2.96 7.60 1.80
CA GLY A 108 -3.00 6.15 1.60
C GLY A 108 -2.30 5.40 2.74
N GLY A 109 -1.13 5.87 3.16
CA GLY A 109 -0.40 5.30 4.29
C GLY A 109 -1.13 5.48 5.61
N LEU A 110 -1.60 6.70 5.91
CA LEU A 110 -2.34 6.99 7.13
C LEU A 110 -3.67 6.27 7.19
N SER A 111 -4.41 6.21 6.07
CA SER A 111 -5.60 5.37 6.02
C SER A 111 -5.18 3.95 6.35
N GLY A 112 -4.32 3.28 5.57
CA GLY A 112 -3.89 1.90 5.81
C GLY A 112 -3.48 1.53 7.24
N TYR A 113 -2.70 2.37 7.94
CA TYR A 113 -2.37 2.14 9.35
C TYR A 113 -3.60 2.20 10.26
N GLY A 114 -4.54 3.11 10.01
CA GLY A 114 -5.81 3.17 10.74
C GLY A 114 -6.64 1.89 10.68
N ALA A 115 -6.42 1.00 9.70
CA ALA A 115 -7.10 -0.30 9.63
C ALA A 115 -6.70 -1.22 10.79
N ALA A 116 -5.50 -1.05 11.32
CA ALA A 116 -5.00 -1.90 12.40
C ALA A 116 -5.51 -1.48 13.78
N ASP A 117 -6.28 -0.39 13.86
CA ASP A 117 -6.81 0.19 15.11
C ASP A 117 -5.69 0.39 16.17
N ASP A 118 -4.48 0.68 15.70
CA ASP A 118 -3.27 0.76 16.51
C ASP A 118 -2.87 2.21 16.81
N LEU A 119 -2.14 2.86 15.91
CA LEU A 119 -1.52 4.18 16.02
C LEU A 119 -2.54 5.33 15.98
N LEU A 120 -3.70 5.11 15.35
CA LEU A 120 -4.66 6.19 15.04
C LEU A 120 -5.97 6.11 15.83
N SER A 121 -6.18 5.07 16.63
CA SER A 121 -7.41 4.84 17.42
C SER A 121 -7.78 6.02 18.34
N GLY A 122 -6.79 6.77 18.83
CA GLY A 122 -6.99 7.99 19.63
C GLY A 122 -7.19 9.30 18.85
N THR A 123 -7.06 9.29 17.53
CA THR A 123 -7.08 10.50 16.68
C THR A 123 -8.45 10.73 16.01
N ALA A 124 -8.63 11.88 15.37
CA ALA A 124 -9.83 12.16 14.58
C ALA A 124 -10.06 11.14 13.45
N LEU A 125 -8.98 10.57 12.89
CA LEU A 125 -9.07 9.54 11.85
C LEU A 125 -9.60 8.20 12.39
N GLY A 126 -9.21 7.82 13.62
CA GLY A 126 -9.66 6.58 14.26
C GLY A 126 -11.13 6.59 14.70
N ARG A 127 -11.75 7.78 14.79
CA ARG A 127 -13.17 7.95 15.11
C ARG A 127 -14.08 7.93 13.88
N LEU A 128 -13.51 7.88 12.67
CA LEU A 128 -14.32 7.81 11.45
C LEU A 128 -15.07 6.47 11.42
N PRO A 129 -16.36 6.44 11.04
CA PRO A 129 -17.06 5.18 10.89
C PRO A 129 -16.37 4.34 9.82
N THR A 130 -16.26 3.04 10.10
CA THR A 130 -15.52 2.06 9.30
C THR A 130 -15.81 2.13 7.78
N PRO A 131 -17.06 2.28 7.30
CA PRO A 131 -17.33 2.39 5.86
C PRO A 131 -16.68 3.61 5.20
N TRP A 132 -16.60 4.74 5.91
CA TRP A 132 -16.00 5.98 5.40
C TRP A 132 -14.49 5.88 5.31
N TRP A 133 -13.85 5.27 6.31
CA TRP A 133 -12.43 5.00 6.27
C TRP A 133 -12.07 4.06 5.10
N TYR A 134 -12.87 3.00 4.91
CA TYR A 134 -12.63 2.01 3.85
C TYR A 134 -12.85 2.63 2.47
N GLY A 135 -13.92 3.41 2.32
CA GLY A 135 -14.19 4.18 1.11
C GLY A 135 -13.08 5.18 0.78
N LEU A 136 -12.54 5.88 1.78
CA LEU A 136 -11.40 6.78 1.60
C LEU A 136 -10.15 6.03 1.12
N HIS A 137 -9.82 4.89 1.74
CA HIS A 137 -8.65 4.11 1.34
C HIS A 137 -8.76 3.62 -0.12
N LEU A 138 -9.93 3.11 -0.52
CA LEU A 138 -10.20 2.70 -1.90
C LEU A 138 -10.14 3.88 -2.87
N LEU A 139 -10.73 5.03 -2.51
CA LEU A 139 -10.72 6.23 -3.35
C LEU A 139 -9.29 6.74 -3.56
N VAL A 140 -8.47 6.75 -2.51
CA VAL A 140 -7.05 7.11 -2.61
C VAL A 140 -6.30 6.12 -3.50
N ALA A 141 -6.53 4.81 -3.36
CA ALA A 141 -5.91 3.81 -4.23
C ALA A 141 -6.27 4.03 -5.70
N VAL A 142 -7.55 4.28 -6.01
CA VAL A 142 -8.01 4.60 -7.37
C VAL A 142 -7.35 5.87 -7.90
N ALA A 143 -7.28 6.93 -7.09
CA ALA A 143 -6.64 8.19 -7.47
C ALA A 143 -5.13 8.00 -7.74
N VAL A 144 -4.45 7.20 -6.91
CA VAL A 144 -3.03 6.87 -7.12
C VAL A 144 -2.84 6.14 -8.45
N GLY A 145 -3.63 5.10 -8.69
CA GLY A 145 -3.60 4.34 -9.93
C GLY A 145 -3.85 5.21 -11.17
N ALA A 146 -4.86 6.08 -11.11
CA ALA A 146 -5.19 6.99 -12.21
C ALA A 146 -4.02 7.91 -12.55
N VAL A 147 -3.38 8.54 -11.55
CA VAL A 147 -2.24 9.44 -11.80
C VAL A 147 -1.03 8.67 -12.34
N LEU A 148 -0.74 7.49 -11.80
CA LEU A 148 0.36 6.64 -12.30
C LEU A 148 0.13 6.24 -13.75
N VAL A 149 -1.08 5.78 -14.09
CA VAL A 149 -1.45 5.39 -15.47
C VAL A 149 -1.36 6.60 -16.41
N ILE A 150 -1.98 7.73 -16.07
CA ILE A 150 -1.95 8.95 -16.90
C ILE A 150 -0.51 9.43 -17.10
N SER A 151 0.28 9.45 -16.02
CA SER A 151 1.67 9.92 -16.09
C SER A 151 2.54 8.97 -16.91
N SER A 152 2.31 7.66 -16.77
CA SER A 152 3.04 6.64 -17.51
C SER A 152 2.69 6.63 -18.99
N GLN A 153 1.40 6.80 -19.35
CA GLN A 153 0.97 6.97 -20.75
C GLN A 153 1.58 8.22 -21.40
N ARG A 154 1.59 9.35 -20.69
CA ARG A 154 2.24 10.59 -21.16
C ARG A 154 3.74 10.41 -21.36
N GLU A 155 4.36 9.52 -20.59
CA GLU A 155 5.76 9.20 -20.73
C GLU A 155 6.04 8.32 -21.94
N ALA A 156 5.28 7.24 -22.09
CA ALA A 156 5.40 6.33 -23.21
C ALA A 156 5.18 7.03 -24.56
N ALA A 157 4.33 8.06 -24.60
CA ALA A 157 4.11 8.89 -25.78
C ALA A 157 5.34 9.73 -26.18
N ARG A 158 6.23 10.07 -25.23
CA ARG A 158 7.47 10.83 -25.48
C ARG A 158 8.68 9.92 -25.68
N GLN A 159 8.74 8.84 -24.91
CA GLN A 159 9.83 7.87 -24.90
C GLN A 159 9.24 6.46 -24.85
N PRO A 160 9.19 5.75 -26.00
CA PRO A 160 8.60 4.42 -26.05
C PRO A 160 9.33 3.46 -25.11
N ARG A 161 8.56 2.63 -24.41
CA ARG A 161 9.11 1.65 -23.47
C ARG A 161 9.92 0.61 -24.23
N THR A 162 11.12 0.33 -23.74
CA THR A 162 11.92 -0.79 -24.22
C THR A 162 11.73 -1.99 -23.30
N PHE A 163 11.77 -3.20 -23.88
CA PHE A 163 11.68 -4.44 -23.10
C PHE A 163 12.71 -4.51 -21.98
N ARG A 164 13.95 -4.09 -22.26
CA ARG A 164 15.06 -4.09 -21.28
C ARG A 164 14.76 -3.21 -20.06
N LEU A 165 14.16 -2.04 -20.27
CA LEU A 165 13.81 -1.13 -19.18
C LEU A 165 12.71 -1.73 -18.30
N VAL A 166 11.68 -2.31 -18.91
CA VAL A 166 10.59 -2.96 -18.17
C VAL A 166 11.09 -4.18 -17.39
N ALA A 167 11.96 -5.00 -18.00
CA ALA A 167 12.57 -6.13 -17.32
C ALA A 167 13.44 -5.68 -16.14
N LEU A 168 14.22 -4.61 -16.32
CA LEU A 168 15.04 -4.03 -15.26
C LEU A 168 14.18 -3.45 -14.13
N SER A 169 13.12 -2.70 -14.44
CA SER A 169 12.22 -2.15 -13.41
C SER A 169 11.54 -3.25 -12.62
N LEU A 170 11.09 -4.31 -13.29
CA LEU A 170 10.49 -5.48 -12.63
C LEU A 170 11.49 -6.14 -11.67
N GLY A 171 12.71 -6.42 -12.15
CA GLY A 171 13.76 -7.05 -11.35
C GLY A 171 14.16 -6.22 -10.12
N LEU A 172 14.32 -4.91 -10.30
CA LEU A 172 14.61 -3.98 -9.20
C LEU A 172 13.46 -3.88 -8.20
N THR A 173 12.21 -3.88 -8.69
CA THR A 173 11.02 -3.85 -7.83
C THR A 173 10.99 -5.08 -6.93
N VAL A 174 11.15 -6.27 -7.51
CA VAL A 174 11.16 -7.53 -6.76
C VAL A 174 12.27 -7.52 -5.71
N LEU A 175 13.50 -7.18 -6.11
CA LEU A 175 14.63 -7.16 -5.19
C LEU A 175 14.41 -6.18 -4.03
N ALA A 176 13.86 -4.99 -4.32
CA ALA A 176 13.60 -3.99 -3.29
C ALA A 176 12.47 -4.39 -2.33
N ILE A 177 11.41 -5.05 -2.82
CA ILE A 177 10.27 -5.48 -2.00
C ILE A 177 10.70 -6.48 -0.93
N PHE A 178 11.62 -7.40 -1.26
CA PHE A 178 12.09 -8.41 -0.31
C PHE A 178 13.21 -7.93 0.63
N TRP A 179 13.72 -6.71 0.42
CA TRP A 179 14.80 -6.15 1.23
C TRP A 179 14.32 -5.16 2.31
N LEU A 180 13.08 -4.67 2.18
CA LEU A 180 12.41 -3.76 3.12
C LEU A 180 11.42 -4.52 4.00
#